data_AF-A0A7V4U5W3-F1
#
_entry.id   AF-A0A7V4U5W3-F1
#
_cell.length_a   1.000
_cell.length_b   1.000
_cell.length_c   1.000
_cell.angle_alpha   90.00
_cell.angle_beta   90.00
_cell.angle_gamma   90.00
#
_symmetry.space_group_name_H-M   'P 1'
#
loop_
_entity.id
_entity.type
_entity.pdbx_description
1 polymer ?
#
loop_
_entity_poly.entity_id
_entity_poly.type
_entity_poly.pdbx_seq_one_letter_code
_entity_poly.pdbx_strand_id
1 'polypeptide(L)'
;MQKALTIRKPGVAGLFYSGKKETLEREVAIYLESATQMEIVNRVYGLVSPHAGYMYSGGVAARSYRQIVDREFEVVVVIAPSHHVYFEEISVYDGDAYRTPLGDIPVHKELARELANKHPNLIYSSIGHEGDEHSLEVQLPFLQHVLGDFRLIAIVMGNQDHANIMVLADALTELLKGKQALIVASSDLSHYHSSDKANVLDNVVVEHINNFDEDRLEEDLQRGLCEMCGGGPVIAMMKACRNLGANKSKVLIYRNSGDVTGERSQVVGYLSAMIYK
;
A
#
# COMPACT_ATOMS: atom_id res chain seq x y z
N MET A 1 29.11 -6.05 22.66
CA MET A 1 28.67 -4.79 22.01
C MET A 1 27.27 -4.99 21.51
N GLN A 2 26.30 -4.18 21.93
CA GLN A 2 24.96 -4.18 21.35
C GLN A 2 25.09 -3.69 19.90
N LYS A 3 24.66 -4.49 18.93
CA LYS A 3 24.65 -4.09 17.52
C LYS A 3 23.72 -2.88 17.37
N ALA A 4 24.19 -1.81 16.74
CA ALA A 4 23.37 -0.64 16.49
C ALA A 4 22.16 -1.04 15.61
N LEU A 5 20.97 -0.51 15.96
CA LEU A 5 19.75 -0.75 15.19
C LEU A 5 19.86 -0.10 13.80
N THR A 6 19.43 -0.81 12.77
CA THR A 6 19.35 -0.37 11.39
C THR A 6 17.94 0.17 11.12
N ILE A 7 17.80 1.50 11.16
CA ILE A 7 16.49 2.17 11.06
C ILE A 7 16.39 2.91 9.74
N ARG A 8 15.34 2.62 8.97
CA ARG A 8 14.99 3.33 7.74
C ARG A 8 14.45 4.71 8.12
N LYS A 9 15.23 5.77 7.88
CA LYS A 9 14.83 7.16 8.17
C LYS A 9 13.77 7.66 7.18
N PRO A 10 12.90 8.61 7.56
CA PRO A 10 11.95 9.18 6.61
C PRO A 10 12.70 9.91 5.47
N GLY A 11 12.36 9.60 4.23
CA GLY A 11 12.94 10.19 3.02
C GLY A 11 12.14 11.38 2.51
N VAL A 12 10.83 11.42 2.80
CA VAL A 12 9.90 12.43 2.24
C VAL A 12 9.09 13.20 3.28
N ALA A 13 9.42 13.07 4.57
CA ALA A 13 8.87 13.92 5.62
C ALA A 13 9.21 15.41 5.37
N GLY A 14 8.20 16.26 5.39
CA GLY A 14 8.29 17.68 5.01
C GLY A 14 8.06 17.95 3.52
N LEU A 15 7.93 16.90 2.69
CA LEU A 15 7.65 17.01 1.25
C LEU A 15 6.29 16.41 0.91
N PHE A 16 6.07 15.13 1.24
CA PHE A 16 4.83 14.42 0.94
C PHE A 16 3.80 14.54 2.07
N TYR A 17 4.28 14.73 3.29
CA TYR A 17 3.47 14.90 4.50
C TYR A 17 4.25 15.75 5.51
N SER A 18 3.61 16.29 6.54
CA SER A 18 4.31 17.15 7.52
C SER A 18 5.47 16.43 8.23
N GLY A 19 6.65 17.07 8.26
CA GLY A 19 7.81 16.57 9.02
C GLY A 19 7.73 16.81 10.54
N LYS A 20 6.71 17.52 11.02
CA LYS A 20 6.48 17.79 12.44
C LYS A 20 5.39 16.88 12.99
N LYS A 21 5.68 16.20 14.11
CA LYS A 21 4.80 15.21 14.74
C LYS A 21 3.37 15.72 14.95
N GLU A 22 3.20 16.81 15.69
CA GLU A 22 1.88 17.31 16.11
C GLU A 22 1.05 17.78 14.90
N THR A 23 1.72 18.32 13.87
CA THR A 23 1.07 18.72 12.63
C THR A 23 0.63 17.49 11.82
N LEU A 24 1.49 16.47 11.71
CA LEU A 24 1.19 15.24 10.99
C LEU A 24 0.04 14.46 11.64
N GLU A 25 0.04 14.35 12.98
CA GLU A 25 -1.06 13.73 13.73
C GLU A 25 -2.39 14.42 13.44
N ARG A 26 -2.41 15.75 13.42
CA ARG A 26 -3.61 16.53 13.12
C ARG A 26 -4.05 16.39 11.67
N GLU A 27 -3.12 16.43 10.71
CA GLU A 27 -3.41 16.23 9.29
C GLU A 27 -4.11 14.88 9.05
N VAL A 28 -3.53 13.80 9.58
CA VAL A 28 -4.09 12.45 9.45
C VAL A 28 -5.46 12.36 10.14
N ALA A 29 -5.60 12.91 11.35
CA ALA A 29 -6.88 12.93 12.07
C ALA A 29 -7.99 13.63 11.26
N ILE A 30 -7.71 14.81 10.68
CA ILE A 30 -8.68 15.56 9.87
C ILE A 30 -9.16 14.73 8.67
N TYR A 31 -8.24 14.06 7.97
CA TYR A 31 -8.63 13.21 6.85
C TYR A 31 -9.51 12.03 7.31
N LEU A 32 -9.16 11.39 8.44
CA LEU A 32 -9.91 10.27 9.00
C LEU A 32 -11.30 10.68 9.51
N GLU A 33 -11.44 11.84 10.14
CA GLU A 33 -12.73 12.39 10.60
C GLU A 33 -13.69 12.63 9.44
N SER A 34 -13.16 13.05 8.27
CA SER A 34 -13.94 13.23 7.05
C SER A 34 -14.32 11.91 6.34
N ALA A 35 -13.71 10.80 6.75
CA ALA A 35 -13.90 9.49 6.16
C ALA A 35 -15.01 8.69 6.88
N THR A 36 -15.87 8.08 6.08
CA THR A 36 -16.95 7.22 6.56
C THR A 36 -16.44 5.78 6.74
N GLN A 37 -16.63 5.23 7.93
CA GLN A 37 -16.39 3.81 8.18
C GLN A 37 -17.61 3.01 7.72
N MET A 38 -17.38 1.88 7.06
CA MET A 38 -18.47 0.99 6.70
C MET A 38 -18.93 0.19 7.92
N GLU A 39 -20.21 0.32 8.24
CA GLU A 39 -20.85 -0.48 9.28
C GLU A 39 -20.99 -1.91 8.76
N ILE A 40 -20.39 -2.87 9.46
CA ILE A 40 -20.53 -4.33 9.25
C ILE A 40 -19.63 -4.91 8.14
N VAL A 41 -18.34 -5.10 8.49
CA VAL A 41 -17.46 -6.09 7.85
C VAL A 41 -16.86 -6.99 8.93
N ASN A 42 -16.89 -8.32 8.70
CA ASN A 42 -16.42 -9.30 9.68
C ASN A 42 -14.90 -9.17 9.83
N ARG A 43 -14.19 -9.24 8.70
CA ARG A 43 -12.73 -9.11 8.66
C ARG A 43 -12.27 -8.31 7.45
N VAL A 44 -11.39 -7.34 7.69
CA VAL A 44 -10.61 -6.66 6.65
C VAL A 44 -9.32 -7.45 6.47
N TYR A 45 -9.00 -7.82 5.23
CA TYR A 45 -7.79 -8.57 4.88
C TYR A 45 -6.76 -7.68 4.20
N GLY A 46 -7.22 -6.75 3.36
CA GLY A 46 -6.31 -5.84 2.67
C GLY A 46 -6.93 -4.51 2.31
N LEU A 47 -6.05 -3.55 2.02
CA LEU A 47 -6.37 -2.19 1.62
C LEU A 47 -5.57 -1.82 0.38
N VAL A 48 -6.19 -1.08 -0.53
CA VAL A 48 -5.50 -0.34 -1.60
C VAL A 48 -5.49 1.13 -1.19
N SER A 49 -4.34 1.79 -1.28
CA SER A 49 -4.19 3.18 -0.86
C SER A 49 -3.20 3.93 -1.77
N PRO A 50 -3.48 5.20 -2.13
CA PRO A 50 -2.58 6.01 -2.95
C PRO A 50 -1.34 6.45 -2.17
N HIS A 51 -0.31 6.89 -2.88
CA HIS A 51 0.98 7.32 -2.31
C HIS A 51 1.49 8.68 -2.79
N ALA A 52 0.69 9.48 -3.51
CA ALA A 52 1.00 10.89 -3.69
C ALA A 52 1.06 11.67 -2.36
N GLY A 53 1.55 12.91 -2.41
CA GLY A 53 1.58 13.80 -1.23
C GLY A 53 0.18 13.99 -0.61
N TYR A 54 0.11 14.05 0.72
CA TYR A 54 -1.14 14.07 1.50
C TYR A 54 -2.08 15.20 1.10
N MET A 55 -1.53 16.35 0.71
CA MET A 55 -2.33 17.47 0.20
C MET A 55 -3.21 17.08 -1.00
N TYR A 56 -2.80 16.09 -1.81
CA TYR A 56 -3.54 15.61 -2.96
C TYR A 56 -4.34 14.35 -2.67
N SER A 57 -3.71 13.34 -2.05
CA SER A 57 -4.27 11.98 -1.94
C SER A 57 -4.67 11.59 -0.52
N GLY A 58 -4.34 12.38 0.51
CA GLY A 58 -4.55 12.03 1.92
C GLY A 58 -6.01 11.77 2.27
N GLY A 59 -6.93 12.56 1.70
CA GLY A 59 -8.38 12.34 1.86
C GLY A 59 -8.90 11.07 1.18
N VAL A 60 -8.22 10.60 0.13
CA VAL A 60 -8.52 9.32 -0.53
C VAL A 60 -7.96 8.17 0.31
N ALA A 61 -6.68 8.24 0.70
CA ALA A 61 -6.02 7.24 1.56
C ALA A 61 -6.79 7.01 2.86
N ALA A 62 -7.27 8.08 3.50
CA ALA A 62 -8.04 8.00 4.73
C ALA A 62 -9.31 7.15 4.62
N ARG A 63 -9.91 7.01 3.43
CA ARG A 63 -11.07 6.13 3.24
C ARG A 63 -10.71 4.67 3.52
N SER A 64 -9.54 4.20 3.11
CA SER A 64 -9.04 2.85 3.40
C SER A 64 -8.72 2.69 4.88
N TYR A 65 -7.93 3.60 5.43
CA TYR A 65 -7.49 3.51 6.84
C TYR A 65 -8.62 3.69 7.84
N ARG A 66 -9.68 4.41 7.49
CA ARG A 66 -10.88 4.50 8.33
C ARG A 66 -11.54 3.15 8.56
N GLN A 67 -11.40 2.19 7.64
CA GLN A 67 -12.02 0.86 7.77
C GLN A 67 -11.37 0.00 8.86
N ILE A 68 -10.16 0.35 9.27
CA ILE A 68 -9.38 -0.38 10.27
C ILE A 68 -9.25 0.34 11.61
N VAL A 69 -9.92 1.49 11.79
CA VAL A 69 -10.04 2.12 13.11
C VAL A 69 -10.78 1.19 14.07
N ASP A 70 -10.28 1.11 15.30
CA ASP A 70 -10.75 0.22 16.37
C ASP A 70 -10.64 -1.29 16.02
N ARG A 71 -9.71 -1.63 15.12
CA ARG A 71 -9.34 -3.02 14.81
C ARG A 71 -7.90 -3.29 15.19
N GLU A 72 -7.61 -4.54 15.53
CA GLU A 72 -6.27 -4.96 15.93
C GLU A 72 -5.62 -5.84 14.86
N PHE A 73 -4.35 -5.55 14.57
CA PHE A 73 -3.52 -6.33 13.66
C PHE A 73 -2.13 -6.50 14.27
N GLU A 74 -1.70 -7.75 14.42
CA GLU A 74 -0.36 -8.06 14.95
C GLU A 74 0.73 -7.87 13.88
N VAL A 75 0.38 -8.16 12.64
CA VAL A 75 1.27 -8.11 11.48
C VAL A 75 0.64 -7.24 10.40
N VAL A 76 1.34 -6.18 10.02
CA VAL A 76 0.95 -5.34 8.88
C VAL A 76 2.00 -5.51 7.78
N VAL A 77 1.56 -5.96 6.62
CA VAL A 77 2.37 -6.03 5.41
C VAL A 77 2.08 -4.79 4.59
N VAL A 78 3.11 -4.07 4.14
CA VAL A 78 2.95 -3.00 3.15
C VAL A 78 3.75 -3.39 1.91
N ILE A 79 3.08 -3.48 0.77
CA ILE A 79 3.66 -3.80 -0.54
C ILE A 79 3.60 -2.56 -1.39
N ALA A 80 4.73 -2.16 -1.95
CA ALA A 80 4.83 -0.95 -2.75
C ALA A 80 5.70 -1.17 -4.00
N PRO A 81 5.49 -0.38 -5.07
CA PRO A 81 6.39 -0.37 -6.22
C PRO A 81 7.69 0.40 -5.91
N SER A 82 8.77 0.12 -6.64
CA SER A 82 9.93 1.02 -6.69
C SER A 82 9.81 2.03 -7.83
N HIS A 83 9.98 3.30 -7.51
CA HIS A 83 10.02 4.42 -8.46
C HIS A 83 11.44 4.86 -8.83
N HIS A 84 12.40 4.65 -7.91
CA HIS A 84 13.74 5.22 -8.05
C HIS A 84 14.78 4.21 -8.55
N VAL A 85 14.66 2.94 -8.18
CA VAL A 85 15.65 1.91 -8.48
C VAL A 85 14.96 0.70 -9.08
N TYR A 86 15.37 0.32 -10.29
CA TYR A 86 14.94 -0.93 -10.88
C TYR A 86 15.78 -2.11 -10.37
N PHE A 87 15.11 -3.22 -10.08
CA PHE A 87 15.69 -4.53 -9.77
C PHE A 87 14.68 -5.62 -10.13
N GLU A 88 15.13 -6.84 -10.38
CA GLU A 88 14.26 -7.91 -10.91
C GLU A 88 13.43 -8.59 -9.81
N GLU A 89 13.88 -8.50 -8.57
CA GLU A 89 13.34 -9.24 -7.44
C GLU A 89 12.25 -8.45 -6.67
N ILE A 90 11.79 -9.08 -5.60
CA ILE A 90 10.94 -8.48 -4.58
C ILE A 90 11.77 -8.32 -3.31
N SER A 91 12.00 -7.09 -2.90
CA SER A 91 12.79 -6.76 -1.72
C SER A 91 11.92 -6.80 -0.47
N VAL A 92 12.32 -7.62 0.50
CA VAL A 92 11.77 -7.65 1.85
C VAL A 92 12.76 -6.98 2.78
N TYR A 93 12.36 -5.87 3.41
CA TYR A 93 13.26 -5.01 4.17
C TYR A 93 14.00 -5.77 5.28
N ASP A 94 15.33 -5.64 5.31
CA ASP A 94 16.20 -6.40 6.20
C ASP A 94 16.55 -5.72 7.54
N GLY A 95 16.22 -4.43 7.66
CA GLY A 95 16.49 -3.62 8.85
C GLY A 95 15.60 -3.92 10.06
N ASP A 96 15.69 -3.06 11.07
CA ASP A 96 15.05 -3.23 12.38
C ASP A 96 13.74 -2.43 12.52
N ALA A 97 13.64 -1.25 11.91
CA ALA A 97 12.47 -0.39 12.00
C ALA A 97 12.37 0.59 10.84
N TYR A 98 11.16 1.09 10.60
CA TYR A 98 10.88 2.29 9.82
C TYR A 98 10.58 3.46 10.73
N ARG A 99 11.19 4.63 10.48
CA ARG A 99 10.94 5.85 11.23
C ARG A 99 10.04 6.80 10.45
N THR A 100 9.05 7.36 11.13
CA THR A 100 8.28 8.54 10.70
C THR A 100 8.39 9.63 11.77
N PRO A 101 7.84 10.84 11.55
CA PRO A 101 7.71 11.85 12.61
C PRO A 101 6.86 11.39 13.81
N LEU A 102 6.03 10.35 13.66
CA LEU A 102 5.18 9.82 14.74
C LEU A 102 5.93 8.84 15.65
N GLY A 103 7.06 8.29 15.18
CA GLY A 103 7.88 7.33 15.92
C GLY A 103 8.39 6.20 15.04
N ASP A 104 8.97 5.20 15.69
CA ASP A 104 9.51 4.02 15.01
C ASP A 104 8.47 2.89 14.96
N ILE A 105 8.37 2.24 13.79
CA ILE A 105 7.57 1.04 13.56
C ILE A 105 8.53 -0.14 13.49
N PRO A 106 8.47 -1.08 14.45
CA PRO A 106 9.36 -2.24 14.45
C PRO A 106 9.04 -3.18 13.29
N VAL A 107 10.08 -3.67 12.62
CA VAL A 107 9.96 -4.69 11.58
C VAL A 107 9.76 -6.06 12.23
N HIS A 108 8.86 -6.88 11.69
CA HIS A 108 8.72 -8.28 12.11
C HIS A 108 9.83 -9.15 11.53
N LYS A 109 11.07 -8.97 12.01
CA LYS A 109 12.29 -9.58 11.40
C LYS A 109 12.23 -11.09 11.17
N GLU A 110 11.60 -11.82 12.08
CA GLU A 110 11.44 -13.27 11.97
C GLU A 110 10.59 -13.64 10.75
N LEU A 111 9.37 -13.09 10.65
CA LEU A 111 8.48 -13.31 9.51
C LEU A 111 9.02 -12.68 8.21
N ALA A 112 9.70 -11.55 8.28
CA ALA A 112 10.34 -10.93 7.10
C ALA A 112 11.43 -11.86 6.52
N ARG A 113 12.27 -12.45 7.39
CA ARG A 113 13.27 -13.43 6.96
C ARG A 113 12.62 -14.74 6.50
N GLU A 114 11.59 -15.22 7.19
CA GLU A 114 10.83 -16.39 6.75
C GLU A 114 10.26 -16.18 5.35
N LEU A 115 9.66 -15.02 5.09
CA LEU A 115 9.13 -14.64 3.78
C LEU A 115 10.22 -14.66 2.71
N ALA A 116 11.34 -13.99 2.95
CA ALA A 116 12.47 -13.96 2.01
C ALA A 116 13.04 -15.36 1.70
N ASN A 117 12.95 -16.30 2.64
CA ASN A 117 13.43 -17.66 2.42
C ASN A 117 12.46 -18.55 1.62
N LYS A 118 11.25 -18.08 1.28
CA LYS A 118 10.25 -18.87 0.55
C LYS A 118 10.58 -19.04 -0.93
N HIS A 119 11.29 -18.09 -1.54
CA HIS A 119 11.58 -18.13 -2.98
C HIS A 119 12.84 -17.30 -3.31
N PRO A 120 13.67 -17.70 -4.30
CA PRO A 120 14.86 -16.94 -4.69
C PRO A 120 14.59 -15.47 -5.10
N ASN A 121 13.43 -15.18 -5.67
CA ASN A 121 13.03 -13.80 -6.04
C ASN A 121 12.54 -12.96 -4.83
N LEU A 122 12.42 -13.53 -3.63
CA LEU A 122 12.13 -12.79 -2.41
C LEU A 122 13.45 -12.54 -1.68
N ILE A 123 14.05 -11.37 -1.86
CA ILE A 123 15.37 -11.09 -1.29
C ILE A 123 15.25 -10.34 0.04
N TYR A 124 16.00 -10.74 1.05
CA TYR A 124 16.10 -10.02 2.33
C TYR A 124 17.12 -8.88 2.16
N SER A 125 16.64 -7.67 1.86
CA SER A 125 17.45 -6.57 1.32
C SER A 125 16.90 -5.19 1.67
N SER A 126 17.74 -4.16 1.56
CA SER A 126 17.34 -2.75 1.64
C SER A 126 17.11 -2.09 0.27
N ILE A 127 17.33 -2.82 -0.84
CA ILE A 127 17.14 -2.26 -2.18
C ILE A 127 15.70 -1.79 -2.39
N GLY A 128 15.54 -0.60 -2.97
CA GLY A 128 14.23 0.04 -3.14
C GLY A 128 13.60 0.60 -1.86
N HIS A 129 14.19 0.42 -0.67
CA HIS A 129 13.65 0.99 0.59
C HIS A 129 14.29 2.32 1.01
N GLU A 130 15.43 2.65 0.40
CA GLU A 130 16.32 3.74 0.79
C GLU A 130 16.03 5.06 0.06
N GLY A 131 16.69 6.13 0.51
CA GLY A 131 16.63 7.43 -0.15
C GLY A 131 15.26 8.08 -0.07
N ASP A 132 14.77 8.53 -1.21
CA ASP A 132 13.51 9.23 -1.43
C ASP A 132 12.37 8.32 -1.93
N GLU A 133 12.56 6.99 -1.94
CA GLU A 133 11.44 6.08 -2.21
C GLU A 133 10.32 6.31 -1.19
N HIS A 134 9.16 6.66 -1.69
CA HIS A 134 8.06 7.20 -0.89
C HIS A 134 6.86 6.26 -0.85
N SER A 135 6.72 5.38 -1.84
CA SER A 135 5.52 4.57 -2.08
C SER A 135 5.08 3.79 -0.83
N LEU A 136 6.02 3.23 -0.09
CA LEU A 136 5.78 2.53 1.17
C LEU A 136 5.66 3.50 2.35
N GLU A 137 6.57 4.46 2.44
CA GLU A 137 6.68 5.38 3.60
C GLU A 137 5.40 6.15 3.87
N VAL A 138 4.75 6.66 2.83
CA VAL A 138 3.56 7.52 2.97
C VAL A 138 2.34 6.77 3.52
N GLN A 139 2.36 5.43 3.51
CA GLN A 139 1.32 4.61 4.16
C GLN A 139 1.48 4.57 5.68
N LEU A 140 2.70 4.76 6.19
CA LEU A 140 3.07 4.48 7.57
C LEU A 140 2.46 5.45 8.60
N PRO A 141 2.38 6.78 8.37
CA PRO A 141 1.74 7.67 9.33
C PRO A 141 0.26 7.37 9.56
N PHE A 142 -0.48 6.99 8.51
CA PHE A 142 -1.86 6.55 8.66
C PHE A 142 -1.96 5.30 9.53
N LEU A 143 -1.12 4.29 9.27
CA LEU A 143 -1.09 3.05 10.06
C LEU A 143 -0.77 3.32 11.53
N GLN A 144 0.25 4.13 11.84
CA GLN A 144 0.58 4.50 13.23
C GLN A 144 -0.51 5.30 13.93
N HIS A 145 -1.33 6.03 13.18
CA HIS A 145 -2.42 6.81 13.75
C HIS A 145 -3.65 5.96 14.06
N VAL A 146 -3.97 5.00 13.19
CA VAL A 146 -5.19 4.17 13.33
C VAL A 146 -4.94 2.87 14.10
N LEU A 147 -3.71 2.37 14.12
CA LEU A 147 -3.32 1.17 14.84
C LEU A 147 -2.42 1.55 16.02
N GLY A 148 -2.52 0.79 17.11
CA GLY A 148 -1.57 0.84 18.21
C GLY A 148 -0.29 0.05 17.88
N ASP A 149 0.03 -0.93 18.71
CA ASP A 149 1.21 -1.77 18.50
C ASP A 149 0.99 -2.78 17.37
N PHE A 150 1.81 -2.69 16.33
CA PHE A 150 1.90 -3.70 15.27
C PHE A 150 3.36 -3.88 14.83
N ARG A 151 3.64 -4.98 14.13
CA ARG A 151 4.94 -5.18 13.47
C ARG A 151 4.81 -5.16 11.96
N LEU A 152 5.74 -4.47 11.32
CA LEU A 152 5.75 -4.23 9.87
C LEU A 152 6.51 -5.32 9.12
N ILE A 153 5.96 -5.77 7.99
CA ILE A 153 6.72 -6.43 6.92
C ILE A 153 6.68 -5.47 5.73
N ALA A 154 7.80 -4.82 5.45
CA ALA A 154 7.92 -3.84 4.38
C ALA A 154 8.46 -4.52 3.12
N ILE A 155 7.72 -4.40 2.02
CA ILE A 155 8.01 -5.07 0.75
C ILE A 155 8.01 -4.05 -0.39
N VAL A 156 9.07 -4.04 -1.19
CA VAL A 156 9.16 -3.24 -2.41
C VAL A 156 9.35 -4.18 -3.60
N MET A 157 8.47 -4.07 -4.60
CA MET A 157 8.59 -4.80 -5.86
C MET A 157 9.37 -3.97 -6.87
N GLY A 158 10.50 -4.50 -7.34
CA GLY A 158 11.25 -3.90 -8.45
C GLY A 158 10.59 -4.21 -9.78
N ASN A 159 10.54 -5.50 -10.15
CA ASN A 159 9.79 -6.00 -11.30
C ASN A 159 8.44 -6.56 -10.84
N GLN A 160 7.37 -6.10 -11.49
CA GLN A 160 5.98 -6.42 -11.17
C GLN A 160 5.36 -7.42 -12.16
N ASP A 161 6.17 -8.31 -12.73
CA ASP A 161 5.69 -9.33 -13.66
C ASP A 161 4.82 -10.41 -13.00
N HIS A 162 4.15 -11.21 -13.84
CA HIS A 162 3.28 -12.30 -13.39
C HIS A 162 3.99 -13.27 -12.44
N ALA A 163 5.25 -13.61 -12.71
CA ALA A 163 6.01 -14.55 -11.90
C ALA A 163 6.21 -14.02 -10.48
N ASN A 164 6.64 -12.76 -10.33
CA ASN A 164 6.82 -12.12 -9.04
C ASN A 164 5.48 -11.90 -8.32
N ILE A 165 4.41 -11.52 -9.03
CA ILE A 165 3.06 -11.41 -8.47
C ILE A 165 2.64 -12.73 -7.81
N MET A 166 2.79 -13.85 -8.53
CA MET A 166 2.40 -15.17 -8.03
C MET A 166 3.28 -15.62 -6.86
N VAL A 167 4.60 -15.45 -6.97
CA VAL A 167 5.56 -15.74 -5.89
C VAL A 167 5.17 -15.00 -4.61
N LEU A 168 4.88 -13.71 -4.69
CA LEU A 168 4.54 -12.92 -3.52
C LEU A 168 3.18 -13.33 -2.94
N ALA A 169 2.17 -13.54 -3.78
CA ALA A 169 0.83 -13.92 -3.36
C ALA A 169 0.82 -15.25 -2.60
N ASP A 170 1.51 -16.26 -3.12
CA ASP A 170 1.60 -17.59 -2.50
C ASP A 170 2.39 -17.52 -1.20
N ALA A 171 3.52 -16.81 -1.20
CA ALA A 171 4.36 -16.66 -0.03
C ALA A 171 3.65 -15.95 1.13
N LEU A 172 2.87 -14.89 0.84
CA LEU A 172 2.05 -14.19 1.83
C LEU A 172 0.88 -15.04 2.32
N THR A 173 0.23 -15.79 1.43
CA THR A 173 -0.86 -16.71 1.80
C THR A 173 -0.40 -17.70 2.87
N GLU A 174 0.74 -18.34 2.65
CA GLU A 174 1.30 -19.30 3.60
C GLU A 174 1.73 -18.63 4.91
N LEU A 175 2.46 -17.51 4.81
CA LEU A 175 3.01 -16.81 5.96
C LEU A 175 1.91 -16.28 6.90
N LEU A 176 0.82 -15.75 6.35
CA LEU A 176 -0.21 -15.03 7.11
C LEU A 176 -1.38 -15.92 7.54
N LYS A 177 -1.40 -17.20 7.14
CA LYS A 177 -2.47 -18.13 7.49
C LYS A 177 -2.64 -18.22 9.01
N GLY A 178 -3.86 -17.97 9.47
CA GLY A 178 -4.22 -18.01 10.90
C GLY A 178 -3.73 -16.82 11.74
N LYS A 179 -3.06 -15.83 11.14
CA LYS A 179 -2.61 -14.62 11.84
C LYS A 179 -3.65 -13.50 11.75
N GLN A 180 -3.63 -12.59 12.72
CA GLN A 180 -4.33 -11.31 12.64
C GLN A 180 -3.49 -10.32 11.83
N ALA A 181 -3.56 -10.46 10.51
CA ALA A 181 -2.73 -9.71 9.58
C ALA A 181 -3.55 -8.82 8.63
N LEU A 182 -2.96 -7.68 8.27
CA LEU A 182 -3.42 -6.74 7.26
C LEU A 182 -2.39 -6.65 6.13
N ILE A 183 -2.84 -6.61 4.87
CA ILE A 183 -1.98 -6.34 3.71
C ILE A 183 -2.40 -5.01 3.08
N VAL A 184 -1.49 -4.04 3.04
CA VAL A 184 -1.69 -2.75 2.35
C VAL A 184 -0.91 -2.77 1.05
N ALA A 185 -1.61 -2.59 -0.08
CA ALA A 185 -1.00 -2.38 -1.39
C ALA A 185 -1.02 -0.89 -1.73
N SER A 186 0.16 -0.35 -2.00
CA SER A 186 0.37 1.07 -2.30
C SER A 186 0.35 1.31 -3.80
N SER A 187 -0.60 2.11 -4.31
CA SER A 187 -0.69 2.45 -5.74
C SER A 187 -1.47 3.73 -5.98
N ASP A 188 -0.90 4.62 -6.80
CA ASP A 188 -1.65 5.58 -7.61
C ASP A 188 -2.08 4.92 -8.94
N LEU A 189 -2.97 5.56 -9.69
CA LEU A 189 -3.52 5.04 -10.96
C LEU A 189 -2.85 5.67 -12.18
N SER A 190 -3.61 6.12 -13.18
CA SER A 190 -3.07 6.75 -14.38
C SER A 190 -2.37 8.09 -14.08
N HIS A 191 -1.35 8.41 -14.88
CA HIS A 191 -0.48 9.58 -14.67
C HIS A 191 -0.43 10.50 -15.89
N TYR A 192 -0.52 11.81 -15.65
CA TYR A 192 -0.29 12.88 -16.65
C TYR A 192 -1.23 12.87 -17.86
N HIS A 193 -2.40 12.26 -17.74
CA HIS A 193 -3.47 12.35 -18.73
C HIS A 193 -4.45 13.48 -18.37
N SER A 194 -5.23 13.95 -19.35
CA SER A 194 -6.41 14.77 -19.07
C SER A 194 -7.38 14.02 -18.16
N SER A 195 -8.13 14.73 -17.32
CA SER A 195 -9.09 14.12 -16.39
C SER A 195 -10.06 13.15 -17.08
N ASP A 196 -10.58 13.47 -18.27
CA ASP A 196 -11.49 12.58 -19.00
C ASP A 196 -10.83 11.23 -19.38
N LYS A 197 -9.60 11.28 -19.88
CA LYS A 197 -8.84 10.08 -20.23
C LYS A 197 -8.43 9.29 -18.99
N ALA A 198 -8.00 9.98 -17.92
CA ALA A 198 -7.69 9.34 -16.63
C ALA A 198 -8.92 8.59 -16.10
N ASN A 199 -10.10 9.23 -16.11
CA ASN A 199 -11.35 8.60 -15.70
C ASN A 199 -11.66 7.33 -16.51
N VAL A 200 -11.39 7.30 -17.82
CA VAL A 200 -11.61 6.09 -18.63
C VAL A 200 -10.68 4.95 -18.22
N LEU A 201 -9.38 5.22 -18.11
CA LEU A 201 -8.37 4.22 -17.74
C LEU A 201 -8.60 3.71 -16.30
N ASP A 202 -8.84 4.64 -15.38
CA ASP A 202 -8.98 4.35 -13.96
C ASP A 202 -10.29 3.59 -13.66
N ASN A 203 -11.36 3.81 -14.43
CA ASN A 203 -12.61 3.08 -14.24
C ASN A 203 -12.47 1.58 -14.56
N VAL A 204 -11.58 1.18 -15.47
CA VAL A 204 -11.27 -0.24 -15.71
C VAL A 204 -10.72 -0.88 -14.41
N VAL A 205 -9.83 -0.18 -13.71
CA VAL A 205 -9.31 -0.63 -12.41
C VAL A 205 -10.42 -0.69 -11.36
N VAL A 206 -11.27 0.35 -11.29
CA VAL A 206 -12.40 0.41 -10.36
C VAL A 206 -13.34 -0.79 -10.54
N GLU A 207 -13.65 -1.15 -11.79
CA GLU A 207 -14.52 -2.27 -12.12
C GLU A 207 -13.90 -3.61 -11.67
N HIS A 208 -12.64 -3.87 -12.02
CA HIS A 208 -11.97 -5.12 -11.64
C HIS A 208 -11.80 -5.28 -10.14
N ILE A 209 -11.47 -4.20 -9.42
CA ILE A 209 -11.38 -4.23 -7.95
C ILE A 209 -12.76 -4.51 -7.33
N ASN A 210 -13.84 -3.87 -7.79
CA ASN A 210 -15.19 -4.10 -7.26
C ASN A 210 -15.72 -5.50 -7.58
N ASN A 211 -15.38 -6.05 -8.74
CA ASN A 211 -15.72 -7.41 -9.13
C ASN A 211 -14.86 -8.46 -8.42
N PHE A 212 -13.80 -8.02 -7.71
CA PHE A 212 -12.77 -8.88 -7.15
C PHE A 212 -12.24 -9.82 -8.24
N ASP A 213 -11.75 -9.25 -9.34
CA ASP A 213 -11.25 -9.97 -10.51
C ASP A 213 -9.79 -9.55 -10.79
N GLU A 214 -8.89 -10.04 -9.95
CA GLU A 214 -7.46 -9.75 -10.05
C GLU A 214 -6.79 -10.32 -11.31
N ASP A 215 -7.34 -11.39 -11.89
CA ASP A 215 -6.82 -12.00 -13.12
C ASP A 215 -7.11 -11.09 -14.31
N ARG A 216 -8.33 -10.56 -14.43
CA ARG A 216 -8.67 -9.56 -15.46
C ARG A 216 -7.93 -8.25 -15.27
N LEU A 217 -7.73 -7.81 -14.03
CA LEU A 217 -6.92 -6.62 -13.76
C LEU A 217 -5.50 -6.79 -14.30
N GLU A 218 -4.88 -7.95 -14.07
CA GLU A 218 -3.53 -8.26 -14.57
C GLU A 218 -3.48 -8.27 -16.10
N GLU A 219 -4.42 -8.96 -16.75
CA GLU A 219 -4.51 -9.02 -18.21
C GLU A 219 -4.66 -7.63 -18.84
N ASP A 220 -5.52 -6.78 -18.28
CA ASP A 220 -5.79 -5.45 -18.83
C ASP A 220 -4.64 -4.47 -18.57
N LEU A 221 -3.92 -4.59 -17.46
CA LEU A 221 -2.67 -3.86 -17.23
C LEU A 221 -1.59 -4.26 -18.24
N GLN A 222 -1.40 -5.55 -18.49
CA GLN A 222 -0.42 -6.05 -19.48
C GLN A 222 -0.75 -5.59 -20.90
N ARG A 223 -2.04 -5.43 -21.21
CA ARG A 223 -2.53 -4.93 -22.51
C ARG A 223 -2.54 -3.40 -22.61
N GLY A 224 -2.22 -2.69 -21.53
CA GLY A 224 -2.24 -1.23 -21.48
C GLY A 224 -3.64 -0.62 -21.59
N LEU A 225 -4.67 -1.35 -21.14
CA LEU A 225 -6.05 -0.85 -21.10
C LEU A 225 -6.33 -0.02 -19.83
N CYS A 226 -5.47 -0.14 -18.83
CA CYS A 226 -5.44 0.68 -17.63
C CYS A 226 -4.00 0.87 -17.14
N GLU A 227 -3.81 1.75 -16.16
CA GLU A 227 -2.48 2.11 -15.62
C GLU A 227 -2.51 2.15 -14.09
N MET A 228 -1.50 1.56 -13.46
CA MET A 228 -1.28 1.59 -12.01
C MET A 228 0.22 1.48 -11.73
N CYS A 229 0.79 2.42 -10.96
CA CYS A 229 2.21 2.31 -10.60
C CYS A 229 2.48 1.10 -9.68
N GLY A 230 1.51 0.71 -8.85
CA GLY A 230 1.53 -0.44 -7.96
C GLY A 230 0.56 -1.56 -8.39
N GLY A 231 0.44 -1.83 -9.69
CA GLY A 231 -0.41 -2.90 -10.22
C GLY A 231 -0.06 -4.29 -9.65
N GLY A 232 1.23 -4.65 -9.66
CA GLY A 232 1.72 -5.90 -9.09
C GLY A 232 1.45 -6.03 -7.58
N PRO A 233 1.78 -5.02 -6.75
CA PRO A 233 1.40 -4.97 -5.34
C PRO A 233 -0.09 -5.21 -5.09
N VAL A 234 -0.98 -4.57 -5.85
CA VAL A 234 -2.44 -4.71 -5.70
C VAL A 234 -2.90 -6.12 -6.06
N ILE A 235 -2.45 -6.65 -7.20
CA ILE A 235 -2.83 -8.00 -7.66
C ILE A 235 -2.33 -9.07 -6.68
N ALA A 236 -1.06 -9.00 -6.25
CA ALA A 236 -0.50 -9.95 -5.31
C ALA A 236 -1.26 -9.94 -3.96
N MET A 237 -1.63 -8.75 -3.47
CA MET A 237 -2.46 -8.60 -2.28
C MET A 237 -3.86 -9.21 -2.48
N MET A 238 -4.54 -8.92 -3.59
CA MET A 238 -5.87 -9.46 -3.88
C MET A 238 -5.87 -11.00 -3.91
N LYS A 239 -4.90 -11.61 -4.59
CA LYS A 239 -4.70 -13.07 -4.63
C LYS A 239 -4.48 -13.65 -3.24
N ALA A 240 -3.55 -13.05 -2.47
CA ALA A 240 -3.26 -13.49 -1.11
C ALA A 240 -4.49 -13.38 -0.19
N CYS A 241 -5.21 -12.26 -0.24
CA CYS A 241 -6.42 -12.05 0.55
C CYS A 241 -7.52 -13.07 0.20
N ARG A 242 -7.73 -13.37 -1.10
CA ARG A 242 -8.67 -14.41 -1.54
C ARG A 242 -8.31 -15.77 -0.93
N ASN A 243 -7.04 -16.17 -1.03
CA ASN A 243 -6.57 -17.45 -0.49
C ASN A 243 -6.63 -17.52 1.05
N LEU A 244 -6.54 -16.37 1.74
CA LEU A 244 -6.75 -16.23 3.18
C LEU A 244 -8.24 -16.21 3.58
N GLY A 245 -9.16 -16.22 2.61
CA GLY A 245 -10.59 -16.39 2.80
C GLY A 245 -11.43 -15.13 2.64
N ALA A 246 -10.86 -14.01 2.16
CA ALA A 246 -11.66 -12.88 1.70
C ALA A 246 -12.53 -13.28 0.51
N ASN A 247 -13.73 -12.71 0.41
CA ASN A 247 -14.67 -13.03 -0.67
C ASN A 247 -15.36 -11.80 -1.26
N LYS A 248 -15.00 -10.60 -0.79
CA LYS A 248 -15.51 -9.33 -1.30
C LYS A 248 -14.38 -8.33 -1.41
N SER A 249 -14.53 -7.42 -2.37
CA SER A 249 -13.70 -6.25 -2.53
C SER A 249 -14.61 -5.06 -2.84
N LYS A 250 -14.19 -3.86 -2.45
CA LYS A 250 -14.95 -2.64 -2.71
C LYS A 250 -14.05 -1.44 -2.84
N VAL A 251 -14.23 -0.69 -3.91
CA VAL A 251 -13.71 0.67 -4.05
C VAL A 251 -14.52 1.60 -3.16
N LEU A 252 -13.83 2.29 -2.27
CA LEU A 252 -14.40 3.22 -1.28
C LEU A 252 -14.53 4.63 -1.85
N ILE A 253 -13.53 5.04 -2.63
CA ILE A 253 -13.57 6.28 -3.41
C ILE A 253 -12.56 6.21 -4.55
N TYR A 254 -12.87 6.91 -5.64
CA TYR A 254 -11.96 7.28 -6.71
C TYR A 254 -11.98 8.81 -6.85
N ARG A 255 -10.81 9.42 -7.02
CA ARG A 255 -10.61 10.84 -7.33
C ARG A 255 -9.37 11.01 -8.20
N ASN A 256 -9.13 12.21 -8.69
CA ASN A 256 -7.85 12.58 -9.30
C ASN A 256 -7.32 13.90 -8.73
N SER A 257 -6.07 14.25 -9.01
CA SER A 257 -5.44 15.48 -8.50
C SER A 257 -6.21 16.76 -8.86
N GLY A 258 -6.91 16.78 -10.00
CA GLY A 258 -7.75 17.91 -10.43
C GLY A 258 -8.96 18.18 -9.54
N ASP A 259 -9.40 17.19 -8.75
CA ASP A 259 -10.43 17.37 -7.73
C ASP A 259 -9.99 18.25 -6.55
N VAL A 260 -8.67 18.40 -6.36
CA VAL A 260 -8.06 19.22 -5.32
C VAL A 260 -7.54 20.54 -5.90
N THR A 261 -6.83 20.48 -7.03
CA THR A 261 -6.15 21.65 -7.61
C THR A 261 -7.04 22.48 -8.53
N GLY A 262 -8.12 21.88 -9.05
CA GLY A 262 -8.92 22.44 -10.14
C GLY A 262 -8.30 22.25 -11.53
N GLU A 263 -7.05 21.79 -11.63
CA GLU A 263 -6.35 21.62 -12.91
C GLU A 263 -6.62 20.24 -13.52
N ARG A 264 -7.07 20.21 -14.77
CA ARG A 264 -7.65 19.01 -15.40
C ARG A 264 -6.95 18.54 -16.68
N SER A 265 -5.95 19.27 -17.18
CA SER A 265 -5.22 18.88 -18.40
C SER A 265 -4.22 17.75 -18.16
N GLN A 266 -3.67 17.65 -16.94
CA GLN A 266 -2.77 16.60 -16.51
C GLN A 266 -3.05 16.25 -15.04
N VAL A 267 -3.60 15.07 -14.81
CA VAL A 267 -3.97 14.59 -13.48
C VAL A 267 -3.27 13.27 -13.13
N VAL A 268 -3.26 12.96 -11.84
CA VAL A 268 -2.94 11.63 -11.33
C VAL A 268 -4.18 11.06 -10.67
N GLY A 269 -4.54 9.82 -11.01
CA GLY A 269 -5.68 9.11 -10.43
C GLY A 269 -5.36 8.50 -9.07
N TYR A 270 -6.32 8.56 -8.14
CA TYR A 270 -6.20 8.05 -6.78
C TYR A 270 -7.41 7.18 -6.44
N LEU A 271 -7.15 6.01 -5.87
CA LEU A 271 -8.20 5.08 -5.48
C LEU A 271 -7.92 4.52 -4.09
N SER A 272 -9.00 4.39 -3.32
CA SER A 272 -9.00 3.67 -2.06
C SER A 272 -9.97 2.50 -2.17
N ALA A 273 -9.54 1.32 -1.74
CA ALA A 273 -10.36 0.12 -1.72
C ALA A 273 -10.05 -0.76 -0.51
N MET A 274 -10.98 -1.66 -0.19
CA MET A 274 -10.81 -2.66 0.86
C MET A 274 -11.20 -4.05 0.36
N ILE A 275 -10.47 -5.06 0.83
CA ILE A 275 -10.69 -6.48 0.56
C ILE A 275 -11.07 -7.12 1.89
N TYR A 276 -12.22 -7.80 1.92
CA TYR A 276 -12.89 -8.16 3.17
C TYR A 276 -13.74 -9.43 3.05
N LYS A 277 -14.28 -9.85 4.20
CA LYS A 277 -15.29 -10.90 4.33
C LYS A 277 -16.50 -10.41 5.13
#